data_AF-A0A9W6H462-F1
#
_entry.id   AF-A0A9W6H462-F1
#
_cell.length_a   1.000
_cell.length_b   1.000
_cell.length_c   1.000
_cell.angle_alpha   90.00
_cell.angle_beta   90.00
_cell.angle_gamma   90.00
#
_symmetry.space_group_name_H-M   'P 1'
#
loop_
_entity.id
_entity.type
_entity.pdbx_description
1 polymer ?
#
loop_
_entity_poly.entity_id
_entity_poly.type
_entity_poly.pdbx_seq_one_letter_code
_entity_poly.pdbx_strand_id
1 'polypeptide(L)'
;MLGSDGLRWAADRWAGTRPTTDPWISPINDTLEGLPPIAVFQGGNDMFAPDAQCFVDKAVAAGTRAGLHLYPDAFHVFVGVPQLPEAREALSCAAEKIANAT
;
A
#
# COMPACT_ATOMS: atom_id res chain seq x y z
N MET A 1 -15.45 8.62 -5.92
CA MET A 1 -14.44 7.58 -6.20
C MET A 1 -13.14 8.28 -6.54
N LEU A 2 -11.99 7.70 -6.20
CA LEU A 2 -10.69 8.27 -6.61
C LEU A 2 -10.62 8.41 -8.13
N GLY A 3 -9.88 9.40 -8.59
CA GLY A 3 -9.73 9.71 -10.02
C GLY A 3 -8.30 10.10 -10.33
N SER A 4 -7.82 9.66 -11.50
CA SER A 4 -6.41 9.84 -11.89
C SER A 4 -5.98 11.31 -11.97
N ASP A 5 -6.87 12.23 -12.37
CA ASP A 5 -6.54 13.65 -12.46
C ASP A 5 -6.33 14.29 -11.09
N GLY A 6 -7.19 13.97 -10.12
CA GLY A 6 -7.05 14.44 -8.75
C GLY A 6 -5.77 13.91 -8.09
N LEU A 7 -5.40 12.67 -8.41
CA LEU A 7 -4.16 12.07 -7.92
C LEU A 7 -2.91 12.69 -8.52
N ARG A 8 -2.90 12.96 -9.83
CA ARG A 8 -1.78 13.67 -10.47
C ARG A 8 -1.60 15.06 -9.88
N TRP A 9 -2.71 15.80 -9.72
CA TRP A 9 -2.68 17.10 -9.05
C TRP A 9 -2.11 17.01 -7.62
N ALA A 10 -2.55 16.02 -6.84
CA ALA A 10 -2.04 15.82 -5.48
C ALA A 10 -0.55 15.44 -5.47
N ALA A 11 -0.12 14.58 -6.40
CA ALA A 11 1.27 14.16 -6.55
C ALA A 11 2.18 15.36 -6.86
N ASP A 12 1.77 16.25 -7.77
CA ASP A 12 2.55 17.45 -8.12
C ASP A 12 2.69 18.39 -6.91
N ARG A 13 1.62 18.56 -6.11
CA ARG A 13 1.67 19.39 -4.91
C ARG A 13 2.50 18.77 -3.79
N TRP A 14 2.41 17.45 -3.63
CA TRP A 14 3.17 16.70 -2.63
C TRP A 14 4.67 16.68 -2.94
N ALA A 15 5.03 16.47 -4.20
CA ALA A 15 6.42 16.43 -4.65
C ALA A 15 7.13 17.79 -4.48
N GLY A 16 6.39 18.90 -4.56
CA GLY A 16 6.93 20.23 -4.40
C GLY A 16 7.97 20.55 -5.47
N THR A 17 9.24 20.63 -5.08
CA THR A 17 10.36 20.86 -6.00
C THR A 17 11.07 19.57 -6.44
N ARG A 18 10.72 18.41 -5.85
CA ARG A 18 11.28 17.11 -6.24
C ARG A 18 10.52 16.56 -7.44
N PRO A 19 11.18 15.76 -8.31
CA PRO A 19 10.46 15.03 -9.34
C PRO A 19 9.57 13.96 -8.68
N THR A 20 8.41 13.67 -9.28
CA THR A 20 7.50 12.62 -8.79
C THR A 20 8.14 11.22 -8.85
N THR A 21 9.20 11.05 -9.63
CA THR A 21 9.99 9.82 -9.72
C THR A 21 11.05 9.69 -8.63
N ASP A 22 11.31 10.73 -7.82
CA ASP A 22 12.24 10.66 -6.70
C ASP A 22 11.83 9.52 -5.74
N PRO A 23 12.72 8.59 -5.35
CA PRO A 23 12.42 7.52 -4.40
C PRO A 23 11.84 7.98 -3.05
N TRP A 24 12.15 9.21 -2.63
CA TRP A 24 11.56 9.82 -1.42
C TRP A 24 10.09 10.23 -1.60
N ILE A 25 9.63 10.34 -2.85
CA ILE A 25 8.24 10.63 -3.22
C ILE A 25 7.50 9.35 -3.63
N SER A 26 8.16 8.54 -4.46
CA SER A 26 7.64 7.29 -5.01
C SER A 26 8.58 6.12 -4.63
N PRO A 27 8.39 5.49 -3.46
CA PRO A 27 9.27 4.44 -2.95
C PRO A 27 9.44 3.25 -3.89
N ILE A 28 8.46 3.02 -4.78
CA ILE A 28 8.53 2.00 -5.83
C ILE A 28 9.77 2.16 -6.74
N ASN A 29 10.41 3.33 -6.76
CA ASN A 29 11.61 3.60 -7.56
C ASN A 29 12.94 3.29 -6.81
N ASP A 30 12.90 2.93 -5.53
CA ASP A 30 14.11 2.52 -4.77
C ASP A 30 14.37 1.01 -4.84
N THR A 31 15.41 0.50 -4.20
CA THR A 31 15.76 -0.93 -4.20
C THR A 31 14.73 -1.79 -3.46
N LEU A 32 14.09 -1.24 -2.43
CA LEU A 32 13.22 -1.96 -1.48
C LEU A 32 13.93 -3.09 -0.71
N GLU A 33 15.26 -3.12 -0.74
CA GLU A 33 16.07 -4.12 -0.03
C GLU A 33 16.31 -3.71 1.43
N GLY A 34 16.55 -4.68 2.32
CA GLY A 34 16.89 -4.41 3.72
C GLY A 34 15.78 -3.77 4.55
N LEU A 35 14.55 -3.71 4.04
CA LEU A 35 13.40 -3.19 4.77
C LEU A 35 12.91 -4.20 5.82
N PRO A 36 12.30 -3.74 6.93
CA PRO A 36 11.63 -4.63 7.88
C PRO A 36 10.46 -5.36 7.20
N PRO A 37 9.92 -6.44 7.81
CA PRO A 37 8.78 -7.15 7.26
C PRO A 37 7.59 -6.22 6.96
N ILE A 38 7.03 -6.32 5.75
CA ILE A 38 5.95 -5.47 5.26
C ILE A 38 4.67 -6.29 5.09
N ALA A 39 3.55 -5.73 5.55
CA ALA A 39 2.23 -6.23 5.23
C ALA A 39 1.38 -5.11 4.62
N VAL A 40 0.87 -5.36 3.41
CA VAL A 40 0.00 -4.43 2.68
C VAL A 40 -1.42 -4.97 2.72
N PHE A 41 -2.39 -4.12 3.05
CA PHE A 41 -3.82 -4.44 3.03
C PHE A 41 -4.49 -3.55 1.99
N GLN A 42 -5.11 -4.16 0.97
CA GLN A 42 -5.53 -3.44 -0.23
C GLN A 42 -6.91 -3.92 -0.69
N GLY A 43 -7.78 -2.98 -1.05
CA GLY A 43 -9.03 -3.31 -1.73
C GLY A 43 -8.79 -3.60 -3.21
N GLY A 44 -9.49 -4.59 -3.77
CA GLY A 44 -9.39 -4.95 -5.20
C GLY A 44 -10.18 -4.03 -6.12
N ASN A 45 -11.25 -3.41 -5.62
CA ASN A 45 -11.99 -2.34 -6.30
C ASN A 45 -11.39 -0.95 -6.00
N ASP A 46 -10.07 -0.89 -5.85
CA ASP A 46 -9.29 0.33 -5.67
C ASP A 46 -8.31 0.46 -6.84
N MET A 47 -8.19 1.66 -7.38
CA MET A 47 -7.31 1.93 -8.52
C MET A 47 -5.83 1.72 -8.21
N PHE A 48 -5.44 1.70 -6.93
CA PHE A 48 -4.08 1.41 -6.47
C PHE A 48 -3.77 -0.07 -6.26
N ALA A 49 -4.73 -0.97 -6.47
CA ALA A 49 -4.47 -2.41 -6.33
C ALA A 49 -3.29 -2.90 -7.20
N PRO A 50 -3.12 -2.46 -8.46
CA PRO A 50 -1.95 -2.81 -9.25
C PRO A 50 -0.64 -2.28 -8.64
N ASP A 51 -0.61 -1.06 -8.12
CA ASP A 51 0.58 -0.48 -7.48
C ASP A 51 0.99 -1.25 -6.23
N ALA A 52 0.01 -1.64 -5.39
CA ALA A 52 0.25 -2.45 -4.21
C ALA A 52 0.85 -3.82 -4.55
N GLN A 53 0.34 -4.47 -5.60
CA GLN A 53 0.87 -5.73 -6.11
C GLN A 53 2.32 -5.56 -6.62
N CYS A 54 2.56 -4.55 -7.48
CA CYS A 54 3.89 -4.22 -7.99
C CYS A 54 4.91 -3.95 -6.87
N PHE A 55 4.49 -3.22 -5.82
CA PHE A 55 5.35 -2.92 -4.68
C PHE A 55 5.74 -4.18 -3.90
N VAL A 56 4.78 -5.04 -3.59
CA VAL A 56 5.05 -6.29 -2.86
C VAL A 56 5.91 -7.23 -3.70
N ASP A 57 5.61 -7.39 -4.99
CA ASP A 57 6.41 -8.23 -5.88
C ASP A 57 7.85 -7.73 -6.00
N LYS A 58 8.05 -6.42 -6.12
CA LYS A 58 9.37 -5.81 -6.15
C LYS A 58 10.12 -6.02 -4.84
N ALA A 59 9.47 -5.80 -3.70
CA ALA A 59 10.08 -5.99 -2.38
C ALA A 59 10.49 -7.46 -2.16
N VAL A 60 9.63 -8.41 -2.53
CA VAL A 60 9.95 -9.85 -2.47
C VAL A 60 11.14 -10.19 -3.36
N ALA A 61 11.16 -9.68 -4.61
CA ALA A 61 12.28 -9.88 -5.53
C ALA A 61 13.60 -9.28 -5.00
N ALA A 62 13.54 -8.21 -4.21
CA ALA A 62 14.68 -7.59 -3.54
C ALA A 62 15.10 -8.30 -2.24
N GLY A 63 14.45 -9.41 -1.87
CA GLY A 63 14.75 -10.18 -0.66
C GLY A 63 14.09 -9.66 0.63
N THR A 64 13.22 -8.65 0.52
CA THR A 64 12.42 -8.15 1.66
C THR A 64 11.21 -9.05 1.90
N ARG A 65 10.95 -9.38 3.16
CA ARG A 65 9.75 -10.14 3.56
C ARG A 65 8.51 -9.24 3.44
N ALA A 66 7.82 -9.28 2.30
CA ALA A 66 6.59 -8.54 2.08
C ALA A 66 5.41 -9.48 1.77
N GLY A 67 4.19 -9.06 2.09
CA GLY A 67 2.97 -9.78 1.75
C GLY A 67 1.79 -8.86 1.49
N LEU A 68 0.96 -9.24 0.51
CA LEU A 68 -0.28 -8.54 0.14
C LEU A 68 -1.50 -9.30 0.66
N HIS A 69 -2.36 -8.59 1.39
CA HIS A 69 -3.69 -9.01 1.78
C HIS A 69 -4.70 -8.27 0.91
N LEU A 70 -5.10 -8.90 -0.19
CA LEU A 70 -6.05 -8.34 -1.16
C LEU A 70 -7.48 -8.71 -0.78
N TYR A 71 -8.35 -7.70 -0.70
CA TYR A 71 -9.79 -7.84 -0.44
C TYR A 71 -10.54 -7.52 -1.73
N PRO A 72 -10.91 -8.52 -2.56
CA PRO A 72 -11.26 -8.31 -3.96
C PRO A 72 -12.34 -7.27 -4.21
N ASP A 73 -13.39 -7.26 -3.39
CA ASP A 73 -14.54 -6.38 -3.59
C ASP A 73 -14.42 -5.03 -2.84
N ALA A 74 -13.42 -4.90 -1.98
CA ALA A 74 -13.26 -3.73 -1.13
C ALA A 74 -12.75 -2.51 -1.91
N PHE A 75 -13.22 -1.33 -1.50
CA PHE A 75 -12.83 -0.03 -2.07
C PHE A 75 -11.62 0.57 -1.33
N HIS A 76 -11.16 1.73 -1.80
CA HIS A 76 -10.06 2.47 -1.21
C HIS A 76 -10.27 2.77 0.28
N VAL A 77 -9.31 2.36 1.13
CA VAL A 77 -9.34 2.61 2.59
C VAL A 77 -10.58 2.00 3.26
N PHE A 78 -11.05 0.83 2.79
CA PHE A 78 -12.18 0.11 3.41
C PHE A 78 -11.97 -0.16 4.92
N VAL A 79 -10.72 -0.28 5.38
CA VAL A 79 -10.34 -0.43 6.80
C VAL A 79 -10.84 0.71 7.69
N GLY A 80 -11.11 1.89 7.13
CA GLY A 80 -11.69 3.03 7.84
C GLY A 80 -13.19 2.88 8.16
N VAL A 81 -13.84 1.82 7.68
CA VAL A 81 -15.28 1.57 7.87
C VAL A 81 -15.48 0.33 8.75
N PRO A 82 -15.39 0.46 10.09
CA PRO A 82 -15.40 -0.67 11.02
C PRO A 82 -16.71 -1.48 11.05
N GLN A 83 -17.77 -0.99 10.40
CA GLN A 83 -19.02 -1.71 10.20
C GLN A 83 -18.84 -2.90 9.24
N LEU A 84 -17.88 -2.84 8.32
CA LEU A 84 -17.58 -3.91 7.37
C LEU A 84 -16.85 -5.07 8.07
N PRO A 85 -17.27 -6.34 7.88
CA PRO A 85 -16.53 -7.50 8.37
C PRO A 85 -15.07 -7.52 7.90
N GLU A 86 -14.82 -7.20 6.63
CA GLU A 86 -13.51 -7.19 5.99
C GLU A 86 -12.59 -6.15 6.66
N ALA A 87 -13.12 -4.98 7.01
CA ALA A 87 -12.37 -3.94 7.70
C ALA A 87 -11.89 -4.41 9.08
N ARG A 88 -12.76 -5.09 9.83
CA ARG A 88 -12.40 -5.66 11.14
C ARG A 88 -11.35 -6.76 11.00
N GLU A 89 -11.52 -7.64 10.02
CA GLU A 89 -10.55 -8.70 9.72
C GLU A 89 -9.16 -8.14 9.39
N ALA A 90 -9.10 -7.15 8.49
CA ALA A 90 -7.85 -6.51 8.10
C ALA A 90 -7.14 -5.84 9.29
N LEU A 91 -7.90 -5.12 10.13
CA LEU A 91 -7.35 -4.48 11.34
C LEU A 91 -6.89 -5.50 12.38
N SER A 92 -7.63 -6.59 12.59
CA SER A 92 -7.21 -7.69 13.48
C SER A 92 -5.91 -8.33 12.99
N CYS A 93 -5.82 -8.65 11.69
CA CYS A 93 -4.62 -9.21 11.10
C CYS A 93 -3.42 -8.25 11.21
N ALA A 94 -3.62 -6.95 10.97
CA ALA A 94 -2.59 -5.94 11.15
C ALA A 94 -2.10 -5.89 12.61
N ALA A 95 -3.02 -5.90 13.58
CA ALA A 95 -2.68 -5.90 15.00
C ALA A 95 -1.86 -7.15 15.40
N GLU A 96 -2.24 -8.34 14.93
CA GLU A 96 -1.49 -9.57 15.17
C GLU A 96 -0.07 -9.51 14.61
N LYS A 97 0.10 -8.99 13.39
CA LYS A 97 1.44 -8.84 12.79
C LYS A 97 2.32 -7.87 13.58
N ILE A 98 1.75 -6.76 14.04
CA ILE A 98 2.47 -5.78 14.87
C ILE A 98 2.85 -6.41 16.22
N ALA A 99 1.93 -7.13 16.87
CA ALA A 99 2.21 -7.79 18.14
C ALA A 99 3.32 -8.86 18.05
N ASN A 100 3.47 -9.49 16.88
CA ASN A 100 4.46 -10.53 16.60
C ASN A 100 5.73 -10.00 15.89
N ALA A 101 5.87 -8.69 15.73
CA ALA A 101 7.06 -8.07 15.15
C ALA A 101 8.18 -8.00 16.21
N THR A 102 8.86 -9.12 16.42
CA THR A 102 10.09 -9.24 17.23
C THR A 102 11.31 -9.41 16.35
#